data_AF-A0A9E5YYM0-F1
#
_entry.id   AF-A0A9E5YYM0-F1
#
_cell.length_a   1.000
_cell.length_b   1.000
_cell.length_c   1.000
_cell.angle_alpha   90.00
_cell.angle_beta   90.00
_cell.angle_gamma   90.00
#
_symmetry.space_group_name_H-M   'P 1'
#
loop_
_entity.id
_entity.type
_entity.pdbx_description
1 polymer ?
#
loop_
_entity_poly.entity_id
_entity_poly.type
_entity_poly.pdbx_seq_one_letter_code
_entity_poly.pdbx_strand_id
1 'polypeptide(L)'
;MAKEAAGEVEKLKSELFGLFQYIQRVRQEIAAFHRPADEENQITSMAEQLDAIVKATETATNTIMETVEDISGLLDHIRDDLTDKQKGVLKRVDAKTNIIFEACSFQDITGQRVSKIMKSITYVETRVNTLIEVWGKEELDRIKVDPEHIKTDDESLLNGPQLDGLGLDQSAIDALFD
;
A
#
# COMPACT_ATOMS: atom_id res chain seq x y z
N MET A 1 -3.96 58.10 -13.69
CA MET A 1 -4.71 57.37 -14.73
C MET A 1 -3.81 56.58 -15.69
N ALA A 2 -3.20 57.14 -16.75
CA ALA A 2 -2.44 56.31 -17.73
C ALA A 2 -1.20 55.59 -17.14
N LYS A 3 -0.49 56.24 -16.21
CA LYS A 3 0.70 55.68 -15.52
C LYS A 3 0.35 54.61 -14.48
N GLU A 4 -0.89 54.62 -14.00
CA GLU A 4 -1.45 53.73 -12.99
C GLU A 4 -1.92 52.42 -13.64
N ALA A 5 -2.65 52.54 -14.76
CA ALA A 5 -3.03 51.41 -15.61
C ALA A 5 -1.82 50.64 -16.17
N ALA A 6 -0.73 51.35 -16.53
CA ALA A 6 0.51 50.70 -16.97
C ALA A 6 1.19 49.88 -15.86
N GLY A 7 1.11 50.33 -14.61
CA GLY A 7 1.64 49.60 -13.45
C GLY A 7 0.81 48.37 -13.08
N GLU A 8 -0.51 48.43 -13.26
CA GLU A 8 -1.41 47.29 -13.09
C GLU A 8 -1.21 46.22 -14.17
N VAL A 9 -1.01 46.63 -15.43
CA VAL A 9 -0.69 45.71 -16.53
C VAL A 9 0.64 45.00 -16.30
N GLU A 10 1.65 45.69 -15.76
CA GLU A 10 2.95 45.09 -15.48
C GLU A 10 2.89 44.10 -14.30
N LYS A 11 2.11 44.42 -13.26
CA LYS A 11 1.81 43.47 -12.18
C LYS A 11 1.09 42.22 -12.70
N LEU A 12 0.06 42.40 -13.52
CA LEU A 12 -0.70 41.27 -14.08
C LEU A 12 0.18 40.39 -14.97
N LYS A 13 1.09 40.98 -15.75
CA LYS A 13 2.11 40.24 -16.51
C LYS A 13 3.04 39.43 -15.61
N SER A 14 3.52 40.03 -14.52
CA SER A 14 4.37 39.35 -13.54
C SER A 14 3.65 38.17 -12.88
N GLU A 15 2.37 38.34 -12.52
CA GLU A 15 1.54 37.28 -11.94
C GLU A 15 1.28 36.16 -12.93
N LEU A 16 0.96 36.49 -14.19
CA LEU A 16 0.75 35.52 -15.26
C LEU A 16 2.03 34.72 -15.56
N PHE A 17 3.18 35.39 -15.56
CA PHE A 17 4.47 34.74 -15.75
C PHE A 17 4.80 33.79 -14.59
N GLY A 18 4.51 34.21 -13.35
CA GLY A 18 4.64 33.35 -12.17
C GLY A 18 3.74 32.11 -12.26
N LEU A 19 2.48 32.27 -12.67
CA LEU A 19 1.56 31.17 -12.89
C LEU A 19 2.05 30.21 -13.98
N PHE A 20 2.58 30.74 -15.09
CA PHE A 20 3.15 29.94 -16.16
C PHE A 20 4.34 29.10 -15.65
N GLN A 21 5.27 29.70 -14.91
CA GLN A 21 6.40 28.98 -14.32
C GLN A 21 5.93 27.88 -13.36
N TYR A 22 4.91 28.16 -12.55
CA TYR A 22 4.33 27.16 -11.65
C TYR A 22 3.73 25.98 -12.42
N ILE A 23 2.94 26.25 -13.47
CA ILE A 23 2.36 25.21 -14.33
C ILE A 23 3.46 24.35 -14.99
N GLN A 24 4.56 24.97 -15.45
CA GLN A 24 5.69 24.22 -16.01
C GLN A 24 6.35 23.30 -14.98
N ARG A 25 6.50 23.74 -13.73
CA ARG A 25 7.03 22.88 -12.65
C ARG A 25 6.10 21.70 -12.38
N VAL A 26 4.79 21.95 -12.24
CA VAL A 26 3.80 20.87 -12.01
C VAL A 26 3.80 19.87 -13.19
N ARG A 27 3.96 20.37 -14.43
CA ARG A 27 4.07 19.52 -15.61
C ARG A 27 5.31 18.61 -15.57
N GLN A 28 6.45 19.12 -15.06
CA GLN A 28 7.66 18.32 -14.86
C GLN A 28 7.48 17.25 -13.78
N GLU A 29 6.86 17.60 -12.65
CA GLU A 29 6.57 16.66 -11.56
C GLU A 29 5.63 15.54 -12.05
N ILE A 30 4.57 15.87 -12.78
CA ILE A 30 3.64 14.87 -13.33
C ILE A 30 4.31 14.00 -14.41
N ALA A 31 5.20 14.56 -15.23
CA ALA A 31 5.98 13.77 -16.18
C ALA A 31 6.93 12.78 -15.48
N ALA A 32 7.45 13.13 -14.29
CA ALA A 32 8.23 12.21 -13.46
C ALA A 32 7.41 11.02 -12.98
N PHE A 33 6.16 11.25 -12.57
CA PHE A 33 5.21 10.18 -12.18
C PHE A 33 4.75 9.30 -13.35
N HIS A 34 4.72 9.82 -14.59
CA HIS A 34 4.19 9.09 -15.74
C HIS A 34 5.20 8.17 -16.45
N ARG A 35 6.50 8.41 -16.30
CA ARG A 35 7.51 7.86 -17.22
C ARG A 35 7.55 6.33 -17.20
N PRO A 36 7.45 5.66 -18.37
CA PRO A 36 7.40 4.20 -18.49
C PRO A 36 8.78 3.51 -18.40
N ALA A 37 9.78 4.16 -17.80
CA ALA A 37 11.16 3.66 -17.82
C ALA A 37 11.42 2.50 -16.84
N ASP A 38 10.58 2.30 -15.84
CA ASP A 38 10.61 1.10 -14.99
C ASP A 38 9.18 0.76 -14.55
N GLU A 39 8.68 -0.34 -15.09
CA GLU A 39 7.44 -1.04 -14.74
C GLU A 39 6.12 -0.29 -15.02
N GLU A 40 5.14 -1.00 -15.57
CA GLU A 40 3.77 -0.52 -15.79
C GLU A 40 3.25 0.25 -14.55
N ASN A 41 2.97 1.55 -14.72
CA ASN A 41 2.26 2.41 -13.77
C ASN A 41 2.62 2.17 -12.28
N GLN A 42 3.74 2.73 -11.81
CA GLN A 42 4.16 2.64 -10.41
C GLN A 42 3.02 2.90 -9.39
N ILE A 43 2.10 3.83 -9.67
CA ILE A 43 0.97 4.12 -8.78
C ILE A 43 -0.05 2.97 -8.76
N THR A 44 -0.38 2.40 -9.92
CA THR A 44 -1.28 1.24 -10.01
C THR A 44 -0.65 0.03 -9.32
N SER A 45 0.66 -0.19 -9.54
CA SER A 45 1.44 -1.22 -8.84
C SER A 45 1.44 -1.02 -7.32
N MET A 46 1.61 0.21 -6.82
CA MET A 46 1.55 0.50 -5.38
C MET A 46 0.16 0.24 -4.79
N ALA A 47 -0.91 0.57 -5.51
CA ALA A 47 -2.27 0.30 -5.09
C ALA A 47 -2.53 -1.22 -4.98
N GLU A 48 -2.11 -1.98 -5.99
CA GLU A 48 -2.22 -3.44 -6.01
C GLU A 48 -1.39 -4.10 -4.90
N GLN A 49 -0.15 -3.63 -4.67
CA GLN A 49 0.68 -4.10 -3.58
C GLN A 49 0.08 -3.83 -2.20
N LEU A 50 -0.52 -2.65 -1.98
CA LEU A 50 -1.16 -2.35 -0.70
C LEU A 50 -2.43 -3.16 -0.47
N ASP A 51 -3.21 -3.44 -1.51
CA ASP A 51 -4.36 -4.36 -1.45
C ASP A 51 -3.91 -5.80 -1.11
N ALA A 52 -2.82 -6.27 -1.74
CA ALA A 52 -2.23 -7.57 -1.45
C ALA A 52 -1.74 -7.67 0.00
N ILE A 53 -1.13 -6.61 0.55
CA ILE A 53 -0.75 -6.55 1.97
C ILE A 53 -1.99 -6.69 2.87
N VAL A 54 -3.08 -5.95 2.59
CA VAL A 54 -4.31 -6.05 3.38
C VAL A 54 -4.84 -7.48 3.37
N LYS A 55 -4.98 -8.09 2.18
CA LYS A 55 -5.45 -9.48 2.04
C LYS A 55 -4.55 -10.47 2.76
N ALA A 56 -3.24 -10.38 2.59
CA ALA A 56 -2.29 -11.28 3.24
C ALA A 56 -2.39 -11.18 4.77
N THR A 57 -2.52 -9.96 5.31
CA THR A 57 -2.68 -9.76 6.75
C THR A 57 -4.03 -10.25 7.29
N GLU A 58 -5.10 -10.13 6.50
CA GLU A 58 -6.43 -10.67 6.83
C GLU A 58 -6.41 -12.19 6.87
N THR A 59 -5.89 -12.82 5.82
CA THR A 59 -5.74 -14.29 5.75
C THR A 59 -4.91 -14.82 6.92
N ALA A 60 -3.75 -14.21 7.18
CA ALA A 60 -2.90 -14.62 8.30
C ALA A 60 -3.63 -14.50 9.66
N THR A 61 -4.41 -13.43 9.84
CA THR A 61 -5.19 -13.23 11.07
C THR A 61 -6.30 -14.26 11.22
N ASN A 62 -7.04 -14.56 10.14
CA ASN A 62 -8.06 -15.61 10.13
C ASN A 62 -7.46 -16.97 10.46
N THR A 63 -6.33 -17.34 9.85
CA THR A 63 -5.62 -18.59 10.16
C THR A 63 -5.19 -18.66 11.63
N ILE A 64 -4.71 -17.56 12.21
CA ILE A 64 -4.36 -17.52 13.64
C ILE A 64 -5.61 -17.75 14.51
N MET A 65 -6.71 -17.08 14.21
CA MET A 65 -7.97 -17.22 14.97
C MET A 65 -8.52 -18.64 14.89
N GLU A 66 -8.60 -19.23 13.69
CA GLU A 66 -9.02 -20.62 13.46
C GLU A 66 -8.14 -21.60 14.23
N THR A 67 -6.81 -21.44 14.17
CA THR A 67 -5.87 -22.30 14.90
C THR A 67 -6.09 -22.23 16.42
N VAL A 68 -6.38 -21.05 16.95
CA VAL A 68 -6.66 -20.85 18.39
C VAL A 68 -8.00 -21.44 18.79
N GLU A 69 -8.99 -21.39 17.90
CA GLU A 69 -10.29 -22.05 18.06
C GLU A 69 -10.13 -23.58 18.11
N ASP A 70 -9.37 -24.16 17.18
CA ASP A 70 -9.06 -25.59 17.14
C ASP A 70 -8.32 -26.05 18.39
N ILE A 71 -7.32 -25.27 18.85
CA ILE A 71 -6.62 -25.54 20.11
C ILE A 71 -7.63 -25.58 21.27
N SER A 72 -8.55 -24.63 21.32
CA SER A 72 -9.56 -24.56 22.39
C SER A 72 -10.50 -25.77 22.34
N GLY A 73 -10.91 -26.21 21.15
CA GLY A 73 -11.70 -27.43 20.96
C GLY A 73 -10.98 -28.71 21.43
N LEU A 74 -9.70 -28.86 21.08
CA LEU A 74 -8.87 -29.98 21.54
C LEU A 74 -8.71 -29.99 23.07
N LEU A 75 -8.57 -28.82 23.67
CA LEU A 75 -8.47 -28.64 25.12
C LEU A 75 -9.77 -28.99 25.85
N ASP A 76 -10.92 -28.68 25.26
CA ASP A 76 -12.23 -29.06 25.80
C ASP A 76 -12.45 -30.58 25.75
N HIS A 77 -11.98 -31.28 24.71
CA HIS A 77 -12.09 -32.73 24.61
C HIS A 77 -11.37 -33.49 25.73
N ILE A 78 -10.25 -32.96 26.23
CA ILE A 78 -9.48 -33.59 27.29
C ILE A 78 -9.91 -33.12 28.69
N ARG A 79 -10.77 -32.10 28.78
CA ARG A 79 -11.08 -31.36 30.02
C ARG A 79 -11.62 -32.22 31.15
N ASP A 80 -12.44 -33.21 30.81
CA ASP A 80 -13.09 -34.09 31.79
C ASP A 80 -12.12 -35.14 32.37
N ASP A 81 -11.07 -35.50 31.63
CA ASP A 81 -10.06 -36.47 32.04
C ASP A 81 -8.94 -35.86 32.93
N LEU A 82 -8.93 -34.53 33.11
CA LEU A 82 -7.88 -33.83 33.84
C LEU A 82 -8.11 -33.81 35.36
N THR A 83 -7.01 -33.88 36.11
CA THR A 83 -6.99 -33.60 37.56
C THR A 83 -7.27 -32.13 37.87
N ASP A 84 -7.67 -31.79 39.11
CA ASP A 84 -7.95 -30.41 39.52
C ASP A 84 -6.77 -29.45 39.30
N LYS A 85 -5.53 -29.93 39.53
CA LYS A 85 -4.33 -29.15 39.28
C LYS A 85 -4.12 -28.86 37.78
N GLN A 86 -4.42 -29.82 36.92
CA GLN A 86 -4.34 -29.66 35.46
C GLN A 86 -5.48 -28.77 34.93
N LYS A 87 -6.69 -28.86 35.50
CA LYS A 87 -7.79 -27.93 35.21
C LYS A 87 -7.42 -26.47 35.52
N GLY A 88 -6.62 -26.24 36.57
CA GLY A 88 -6.07 -24.92 36.86
C GLY A 88 -5.11 -24.38 35.78
N VAL A 89 -4.34 -25.26 35.13
CA VAL A 89 -3.49 -24.90 33.98
C VAL A 89 -4.36 -24.62 32.76
N LEU A 90 -5.36 -25.45 32.50
CA LEU A 90 -6.31 -25.28 31.39
C LEU A 90 -6.98 -23.91 31.40
N LYS A 91 -7.50 -23.47 32.56
CA LYS A 91 -8.08 -22.12 32.71
C LYS A 91 -7.12 -21.00 32.34
N ARG A 92 -5.81 -21.17 32.58
CA ARG A 92 -4.81 -20.17 32.19
C ARG A 92 -4.57 -20.19 30.68
N VAL A 93 -4.67 -21.34 30.03
CA VAL A 93 -4.61 -21.46 28.57
C VAL A 93 -5.84 -20.81 27.95
N ASP A 94 -7.06 -21.11 28.45
CA ASP A 94 -8.32 -20.47 28.02
C ASP A 94 -8.23 -18.93 28.11
N ALA A 95 -7.64 -18.41 29.20
CA ALA A 95 -7.44 -16.97 29.35
C ALA A 95 -6.45 -16.39 28.31
N LYS A 96 -5.46 -17.17 27.86
CA LYS A 96 -4.49 -16.75 26.85
C LYS A 96 -5.07 -16.81 25.44
N THR A 97 -5.86 -17.84 25.12
CA THR A 97 -6.55 -17.93 23.82
C THR A 97 -7.52 -16.76 23.63
N ASN A 98 -8.27 -16.39 24.68
CA ASN A 98 -9.12 -15.19 24.67
C ASN A 98 -8.36 -13.88 24.40
N ILE A 99 -7.17 -13.72 24.99
CA ILE A 99 -6.32 -12.53 24.73
C ILE A 99 -5.88 -12.49 23.25
N ILE A 100 -5.59 -13.64 22.65
CA ILE A 100 -5.22 -13.71 21.23
C ILE A 100 -6.42 -13.30 20.36
N PHE A 101 -7.62 -13.82 20.63
CA PHE A 101 -8.84 -13.41 19.93
C PHE A 101 -9.08 -11.90 20.01
N GLU A 102 -8.97 -11.34 21.21
CA GLU A 102 -9.15 -9.89 21.41
C GLU A 102 -8.09 -9.09 20.63
N ALA A 103 -6.82 -9.51 20.67
CA ALA A 103 -5.74 -8.85 19.94
C ALA A 103 -5.95 -8.91 18.41
N CYS A 104 -6.33 -10.07 17.88
CA CYS A 104 -6.59 -10.26 16.45
C CYS A 104 -7.86 -9.54 15.98
N SER A 105 -8.86 -9.34 16.85
CA SER A 105 -10.10 -8.62 16.51
C SER A 105 -9.88 -7.16 16.10
N PHE A 106 -8.77 -6.53 16.53
CA PHE A 106 -8.40 -5.18 16.12
C PHE A 106 -7.92 -5.06 14.66
N GLN A 107 -7.67 -6.18 13.98
CA GLN A 107 -7.24 -6.18 12.58
C GLN A 107 -8.32 -5.60 11.66
N ASP A 108 -9.62 -5.77 11.97
CA ASP A 108 -10.72 -5.19 11.20
C ASP A 108 -10.61 -3.65 11.09
N ILE A 109 -10.28 -2.97 12.20
CA ILE A 109 -10.07 -1.52 12.20
C ILE A 109 -8.86 -1.12 11.34
N THR A 110 -7.81 -1.95 11.35
CA THR A 110 -6.61 -1.72 10.54
C THR A 110 -6.93 -1.89 9.05
N GLY A 111 -7.64 -2.95 8.67
CA GLY A 111 -8.12 -3.17 7.30
C GLY A 111 -8.95 -2.00 6.79
N GLN A 112 -9.94 -1.55 7.56
CA GLN A 112 -10.78 -0.40 7.21
C GLN A 112 -9.97 0.90 7.01
N ARG A 113 -8.98 1.16 7.88
CA ARG A 113 -8.11 2.33 7.75
C ARG A 113 -7.26 2.27 6.49
N VAL A 114 -6.68 1.12 6.18
CA VAL A 114 -5.89 0.93 4.95
C VAL A 114 -6.78 1.06 3.72
N SER A 115 -7.98 0.47 3.71
CA SER A 115 -8.94 0.65 2.61
C SER A 115 -9.34 2.12 2.40
N LYS A 116 -9.39 2.94 3.47
CA LYS A 116 -9.64 4.38 3.34
C LYS A 116 -8.46 5.13 2.73
N ILE A 117 -7.24 4.76 3.12
CA ILE A 117 -6.00 5.29 2.52
C ILE A 117 -5.97 4.93 1.03
N MET A 118 -6.28 3.68 0.69
CA MET A 118 -6.37 3.19 -0.69
C MET A 118 -7.31 4.04 -1.55
N LYS A 119 -8.53 4.31 -1.08
CA LYS A 119 -9.48 5.19 -1.79
C LYS A 119 -8.92 6.59 -2.05
N SER A 120 -8.08 7.08 -1.13
CA SER A 120 -7.45 8.40 -1.28
C SER A 120 -6.32 8.37 -2.31
N ILE A 121 -5.53 7.29 -2.35
CA ILE A 121 -4.49 7.09 -3.36
C ILE A 121 -5.11 6.96 -4.75
N THR A 122 -6.16 6.13 -4.92
CA THR A 122 -6.88 5.98 -6.20
C THR A 122 -7.49 7.32 -6.66
N TYR A 123 -7.96 8.16 -5.74
CA TYR A 123 -8.45 9.50 -6.07
C TYR A 123 -7.33 10.38 -6.64
N VAL A 124 -6.16 10.38 -6.00
CA VAL A 124 -4.98 11.12 -6.49
C VAL A 124 -4.56 10.60 -7.87
N GLU A 125 -4.46 9.28 -8.04
CA GLU A 125 -4.15 8.62 -9.30
C GLU A 125 -5.09 9.08 -10.42
N THR A 126 -6.40 9.05 -10.18
CA THR A 126 -7.42 9.48 -11.16
C THR A 126 -7.18 10.93 -11.60
N ARG A 127 -6.81 11.82 -10.67
CA ARG A 127 -6.54 13.22 -10.98
C ARG A 127 -5.24 13.43 -11.73
N VAL A 128 -4.18 12.72 -11.37
CA VAL A 128 -2.92 12.73 -12.12
C VAL A 128 -3.15 12.23 -13.53
N ASN A 129 -3.87 11.12 -13.72
CA ASN A 129 -4.23 10.59 -15.03
C ASN A 129 -5.07 11.57 -15.86
N THR A 130 -6.03 12.26 -15.23
CA THR A 130 -6.81 13.31 -15.90
C THR A 130 -5.90 14.46 -16.39
N LEU A 131 -4.92 14.88 -15.58
CA LEU A 131 -3.97 15.94 -15.96
C LEU A 131 -3.06 15.48 -17.11
N ILE A 132 -2.64 14.21 -17.09
CA ILE A 132 -1.87 13.60 -18.17
C ILE A 132 -2.66 13.60 -19.48
N GLU A 133 -3.95 13.22 -19.45
CA GLU A 133 -4.84 13.27 -20.61
C GLU A 133 -5.01 14.68 -21.16
N VAL A 134 -5.19 15.67 -20.28
CA VAL A 134 -5.36 17.08 -20.67
C VAL A 134 -4.12 17.65 -21.35
N TRP A 135 -2.92 17.29 -20.88
CA TRP A 135 -1.67 17.79 -21.45
C TRP A 135 -1.15 16.97 -22.64
N GLY A 136 -1.63 15.75 -22.80
CA GLY A 136 -1.21 14.82 -23.84
C GLY A 136 0.03 14.05 -23.42
N LYS A 137 -0.06 12.71 -23.48
CA LYS A 137 1.01 11.77 -23.11
C LYS A 137 2.30 12.03 -23.89
N GLU A 138 2.21 12.19 -25.21
CA GLU A 138 3.35 12.46 -26.10
C GLU A 138 4.14 13.72 -25.71
N GLU A 139 3.45 14.72 -25.18
CA GLU A 139 4.02 16.00 -24.77
C GLU A 139 4.67 15.92 -23.39
N LEU A 140 4.25 14.99 -22.54
CA LEU A 140 4.88 14.71 -21.25
C LEU A 140 6.11 13.80 -21.42
N ASP A 141 6.06 12.83 -22.32
CA ASP A 141 7.18 11.92 -22.61
C ASP A 141 8.42 12.64 -23.15
N ARG A 142 8.20 13.79 -23.81
CA ARG A 142 9.28 14.67 -24.32
C ARG A 142 10.00 15.42 -23.20
N ILE A 143 9.43 15.49 -21.99
CA ILE A 143 10.06 16.17 -20.85
C ILE A 143 11.21 15.32 -20.34
N LYS A 144 12.42 15.88 -20.35
CA LYS A 144 13.57 15.26 -19.70
C LYS A 144 13.42 15.40 -18.19
N VAL A 145 13.10 14.30 -17.55
CA VAL A 145 13.16 14.15 -16.09
C VAL A 145 14.52 13.54 -15.75
N ASP A 146 15.20 14.08 -14.74
CA ASP A 146 16.39 13.45 -14.18
C ASP A 146 15.97 12.12 -13.54
N PRO A 147 16.62 10.98 -13.79
CA PRO A 147 16.30 9.74 -13.09
C PRO A 147 16.63 9.92 -11.60
N GLU A 148 15.61 10.12 -10.77
CA GLU A 148 15.77 10.09 -9.32
C GLU A 148 15.71 8.64 -8.81
N HIS A 149 16.65 8.35 -7.90
CA HIS A 149 16.79 7.15 -7.06
C HIS A 149 17.03 5.82 -7.79
N ILE A 150 18.31 5.53 -8.04
CA ILE A 150 18.81 4.15 -8.08
C ILE A 150 18.51 3.55 -6.70
N LYS A 151 17.60 2.57 -6.63
CA LYS A 151 17.33 1.80 -5.40
C LYS A 151 18.66 1.30 -4.84
N THR A 152 18.89 1.49 -3.55
CA THR A 152 20.04 0.87 -2.90
C THR A 152 19.91 -0.66 -2.94
N ASP A 153 21.02 -1.41 -2.93
CA ASP A 153 20.98 -2.88 -2.99
C ASP A 153 20.06 -3.49 -1.92
N ASP A 154 19.99 -2.86 -0.74
CA ASP A 154 19.10 -3.28 0.36
C ASP A 154 17.61 -3.04 0.06
N GLU A 155 17.26 -1.95 -0.63
CA GLU A 155 15.88 -1.67 -1.06
C GLU A 155 15.42 -2.61 -2.18
N SER A 156 16.36 -3.13 -2.98
CA SER A 156 16.09 -4.14 -4.01
C SER A 156 15.73 -5.51 -3.41
N LEU A 157 16.20 -5.81 -2.19
CA LEU A 157 15.92 -7.07 -1.51
C LEU A 157 14.57 -7.09 -0.79
N LEU A 158 13.96 -5.93 -0.53
CA LEU A 158 12.65 -5.80 0.11
C LEU A 158 11.54 -6.06 -0.89
N ASN A 159 11.27 -7.34 -1.16
CA ASN A 159 10.11 -7.74 -1.93
C ASN A 159 8.88 -7.82 -1.00
N GLY A 160 7.79 -7.16 -1.42
CA GLY A 160 6.50 -7.27 -0.75
C GLY A 160 5.88 -8.67 -0.89
N PRO A 161 4.70 -8.90 -0.28
CA PRO A 161 3.97 -10.16 -0.52
C PRO A 161 3.79 -10.39 -2.02
N GLN A 162 4.04 -11.62 -2.47
CA GLN A 162 3.90 -11.99 -3.87
C GLN A 162 2.44 -11.82 -4.31
N LEU A 163 2.25 -11.11 -5.42
CA LEU A 163 0.93 -10.98 -6.06
C LEU A 163 0.51 -12.35 -6.63
N ASP A 164 -0.81 -12.56 -6.70
CA ASP A 164 -1.39 -13.81 -7.22
C ASP A 164 -0.85 -14.13 -8.62
N GLY A 165 -0.29 -15.33 -8.79
CA GLY A 165 0.30 -15.81 -10.05
C GLY A 165 1.79 -15.47 -10.25
N LEU A 166 2.40 -14.69 -9.37
CA LEU A 166 3.85 -14.39 -9.37
C LEU A 166 4.64 -15.15 -8.29
N GLY A 167 3.96 -16.03 -7.54
CA GLY A 167 4.57 -16.91 -6.54
C GLY A 167 5.45 -17.98 -7.17
N LEU A 168 6.55 -18.34 -6.50
CA LEU A 168 7.23 -19.61 -6.79
C LEU A 168 6.27 -20.74 -6.43
N ASP A 169 5.99 -21.63 -7.38
CA ASP A 169 5.18 -22.82 -7.11
C ASP A 169 5.88 -23.70 -6.06
N GLN A 170 5.13 -24.37 -5.19
CA GLN A 170 5.68 -25.21 -4.13
C GLN A 170 6.60 -26.29 -4.71
N SER A 171 6.30 -26.75 -5.93
CA SER A 171 7.14 -27.67 -6.70
C SER A 171 8.56 -27.12 -7.00
N ALA A 172 8.70 -25.81 -7.16
CA ALA A 172 9.98 -25.15 -7.37
C ALA A 172 10.76 -24.95 -6.05
N ILE A 173 10.06 -24.82 -4.93
CA ILE A 173 10.66 -24.77 -3.59
C ILE A 173 11.21 -26.15 -3.23
N ASP A 174 10.43 -27.21 -3.46
CA ASP A 174 10.85 -28.58 -3.12
C ASP A 174 12.10 -28.99 -3.93
N ALA A 175 12.21 -28.57 -5.19
CA ALA A 175 13.37 -28.82 -6.06
C ALA A 175 14.69 -28.12 -5.62
N LEU A 176 14.63 -27.17 -4.68
CA LEU A 176 15.82 -26.52 -4.10
C LEU A 176 16.41 -27.30 -2.91
N PHE A 177 15.65 -28.23 -2.34
CA PHE A 177 16.04 -29.00 -1.16
C PHE A 177 16.23 -30.50 -1.42
N ASP A 178 16.03 -30.95 -2.66
CA ASP A 178 16.37 -32.29 -3.20
C ASP A 178 17.72 -32.28 -3.95
#